data_AF-A0A529Q4V0-F1
#
_entry.id   AF-A0A529Q4V0-F1
#
_cell.length_a   1.000
_cell.length_b   1.000
_cell.length_c   1.000
_cell.angle_alpha   90.00
_cell.angle_beta   90.00
_cell.angle_gamma   90.00
#
_symmetry.space_group_name_H-M   'P 1'
#
loop_
_entity.id
_entity.type
_entity.pdbx_description
1 polymer ?
#
loop_
_entity_poly.entity_id
_entity_poly.type
_entity_poly.pdbx_seq_one_letter_code
_entity_poly.pdbx_strand_id
1 'polypeptide(L)'
;MGQERFGSFGLATPPARKAIPADEAIALLKRGEAKAGSLLGYGNGRSYGDSCQNDAGMVVDTRPLNRIRSFNAETGLLEADAGTLLCDIIAYAAPYGFFPAVVPGTQFVTLG
;
A
#
# COMPACT_ATOMS: atom_id res chain seq x y z
N MET A 1 -4.47 -2.04 -23.31
CA MET A 1 -4.63 -3.15 -22.35
C MET A 1 -4.67 -2.55 -20.95
N GLY A 2 -5.85 -2.10 -20.52
CA GLY A 2 -6.01 -1.45 -19.23
C GLY A 2 -5.91 -2.50 -18.14
N GLN A 3 -4.85 -2.44 -17.34
CA GLN A 3 -4.70 -3.29 -16.17
C GLN A 3 -5.94 -3.07 -15.30
N GLU A 4 -6.72 -4.12 -15.06
CA GLU A 4 -7.92 -4.07 -14.25
C GLU A 4 -7.55 -3.46 -12.90
N ARG A 5 -8.03 -2.24 -12.65
CA ARG A 5 -7.60 -1.42 -11.52
C ARG A 5 -7.96 -2.19 -10.24
N PHE A 6 -6.98 -2.41 -9.36
CA PHE A 6 -7.12 -3.11 -8.07
C PHE A 6 -7.23 -4.65 -8.10
N GLY A 7 -6.59 -5.34 -9.06
CA GLY A 7 -6.47 -6.81 -9.09
C GLY A 7 -5.35 -7.39 -8.21
N SER A 8 -5.42 -8.68 -7.90
CA SER A 8 -4.29 -9.43 -7.32
C SER A 8 -3.27 -9.81 -8.40
N PHE A 9 -2.03 -10.10 -8.01
CA PHE A 9 -0.98 -10.45 -8.97
C PHE A 9 -1.22 -11.81 -9.62
N GLY A 10 -1.75 -12.77 -8.86
CA GLY A 10 -2.00 -14.13 -9.33
C GLY A 10 -3.25 -14.25 -10.19
N LEU A 11 -4.07 -13.20 -10.28
CA LEU A 11 -5.35 -13.19 -11.01
C LEU A 11 -6.28 -14.36 -10.63
N ALA A 12 -6.11 -14.90 -9.41
CA ALA A 12 -6.88 -16.03 -8.91
C ALA A 12 -8.32 -15.63 -8.54
N THR A 13 -8.56 -14.33 -8.33
CA THR A 13 -9.84 -13.73 -7.98
C THR A 13 -10.09 -12.49 -8.84
N PRO A 14 -11.37 -12.16 -9.13
CA PRO A 14 -11.69 -10.93 -9.84
C PRO A 14 -11.18 -9.69 -9.08
N PRO A 15 -10.75 -8.64 -9.79
CA PRO A 15 -10.40 -7.36 -9.19
C PRO A 15 -11.52 -6.77 -8.33
N ALA A 16 -11.14 -5.99 -7.32
CA ALA A 16 -12.08 -5.33 -6.44
C ALA A 16 -13.08 -4.48 -7.23
N ARG A 17 -14.37 -4.72 -7.01
CA ARG A 17 -15.45 -4.04 -7.74
C ARG A 17 -15.57 -2.57 -7.36
N LYS A 18 -15.15 -2.21 -6.16
CA LYS A 18 -15.26 -0.86 -5.60
C LYS A 18 -13.94 -0.46 -4.95
N ALA A 19 -13.50 0.74 -5.27
CA ALA A 19 -12.35 1.36 -4.63
C ALA A 19 -12.68 2.78 -4.22
N ILE A 20 -12.11 3.23 -3.10
CA ILE A 20 -12.22 4.61 -2.64
C ILE A 20 -10.85 5.23 -2.39
N PRO A 21 -10.71 6.55 -2.53
CA PRO A 21 -9.52 7.28 -2.11
C PRO A 21 -9.25 7.14 -0.59
N ALA A 22 -7.96 7.21 -0.22
CA ALA A 22 -7.57 7.07 1.18
C ALA A 22 -8.09 8.19 2.08
N ASP A 23 -8.19 9.43 1.60
CA ASP A 23 -8.72 10.57 2.35
C ASP A 23 -10.22 10.39 2.68
N GLU A 24 -11.00 9.88 1.72
CA GLU A 24 -12.41 9.54 1.95
C GLU A 24 -12.56 8.40 2.97
N ALA A 25 -11.74 7.34 2.85
CA ALA A 25 -11.71 6.25 3.81
C ALA A 25 -11.37 6.72 5.23
N ILE A 26 -10.35 7.58 5.36
CA ILE A 26 -9.95 8.20 6.63
C ILE A 26 -11.11 9.02 7.21
N ALA A 27 -11.82 9.77 6.37
CA ALA A 27 -12.95 10.58 6.82
C ALA A 27 -14.11 9.71 7.34
N LEU A 28 -14.44 8.62 6.64
CA LEU A 28 -15.46 7.64 7.10
C LEU A 28 -15.08 7.00 8.43
N LEU A 29 -13.82 6.61 8.60
CA LEU A 29 -13.31 6.04 9.84
C LEU A 29 -13.39 7.05 11.00
N LYS A 30 -12.96 8.30 10.76
CA LYS A 30 -13.01 9.37 11.78
C LYS A 30 -14.42 9.73 12.22
N ARG A 31 -15.41 9.64 11.33
CA ARG A 31 -16.83 9.88 11.64
C ARG A 31 -17.54 8.67 12.25
N GLY A 32 -16.90 7.50 12.29
CA GLY A 32 -17.54 6.26 12.77
C GLY A 32 -18.59 5.70 11.80
N GLU A 33 -18.54 6.09 10.53
CA GLU A 33 -19.49 5.68 9.48
C GLU A 33 -19.05 4.43 8.73
N ALA A 34 -17.79 4.01 8.91
CA ALA A 34 -17.26 2.78 8.32
C ALA A 34 -17.84 1.55 9.04
N LYS A 35 -18.58 0.71 8.31
CA LYS A 35 -19.04 -0.58 8.82
C LYS A 35 -17.85 -1.52 9.01
N ALA A 36 -17.89 -2.39 10.03
CA ALA A 36 -16.86 -3.41 10.23
C ALA A 36 -16.68 -4.26 8.96
N GLY A 37 -15.42 -4.47 8.53
CA GLY A 37 -15.07 -5.22 7.32
C GLY A 37 -15.34 -4.51 5.98
N SER A 38 -15.92 -3.30 5.99
CA SER A 38 -16.29 -2.61 4.74
C SER A 38 -15.13 -2.00 3.97
N LEU A 39 -13.96 -1.81 4.61
CA LEU A 39 -12.78 -1.17 4.04
C LEU A 39 -11.56 -2.06 4.19
N LEU A 40 -10.77 -2.20 3.11
CA LEU A 40 -9.50 -2.91 3.10
C LEU A 40 -8.43 -2.04 2.42
N GLY A 41 -7.28 -1.84 3.06
CA GLY A 41 -6.15 -1.15 2.42
C GLY A 41 -5.64 -1.92 1.21
N TYR A 42 -5.42 -1.23 0.09
CA TYR A 42 -4.83 -1.78 -1.11
C TYR A 42 -3.54 -1.03 -1.45
N GLY A 43 -2.43 -1.76 -1.36
CA GLY A 43 -1.10 -1.29 -1.76
C GLY A 43 -0.87 -1.40 -3.27
N ASN A 44 0.17 -2.14 -3.69
CA ASN A 44 0.51 -2.27 -5.11
C ASN A 44 0.09 -3.61 -5.77
N GLY A 45 -0.86 -4.34 -5.17
CA GLY A 45 -1.44 -5.54 -5.76
C GLY A 45 -0.44 -6.67 -6.04
N ARG A 46 0.58 -6.84 -5.16
CA ARG A 46 1.61 -7.88 -5.32
C ARG A 46 1.33 -9.16 -4.54
N SER A 47 0.25 -9.20 -3.77
CA SER A 47 -0.32 -10.44 -3.24
C SER A 47 -0.81 -11.31 -4.40
N TYR A 48 -0.50 -12.61 -4.36
CA TYR A 48 -0.97 -13.56 -5.37
C TYR A 48 -2.45 -13.89 -5.23
N GLY A 49 -2.93 -14.02 -3.99
CA GLY A 49 -4.31 -14.37 -3.66
C GLY A 49 -5.21 -13.15 -3.40
N ASP A 50 -6.25 -13.36 -2.62
CA ASP A 50 -7.32 -12.41 -2.32
C ASP A 50 -7.07 -11.53 -1.08
N SER A 51 -5.88 -11.58 -0.47
CA SER A 51 -5.58 -10.78 0.73
C SER A 51 -5.63 -9.27 0.50
N CYS A 52 -5.55 -8.81 -0.76
CA CYS A 52 -5.75 -7.42 -1.15
C CYS A 52 -7.16 -7.13 -1.71
N GLN A 53 -8.10 -8.08 -1.61
CA GLN A 53 -9.44 -7.99 -2.20
C GLN A 53 -10.51 -7.91 -1.11
N ASN A 54 -11.59 -7.18 -1.39
CA ASN A 54 -12.72 -7.06 -0.47
C ASN A 54 -14.07 -7.08 -1.22
N ASP A 55 -14.60 -8.28 -1.47
CA ASP A 55 -15.88 -8.44 -2.20
C ASP A 55 -17.09 -7.95 -1.39
N ALA A 56 -17.01 -8.04 -0.04
CA ALA A 56 -18.07 -7.58 0.85
C ALA A 56 -18.09 -6.04 1.02
N GLY A 57 -17.07 -5.34 0.54
CA GLY A 57 -16.86 -3.93 0.80
C GLY A 57 -16.15 -3.20 -0.33
N MET A 58 -15.16 -2.40 0.04
CA MET A 58 -14.37 -1.56 -0.86
C MET A 58 -12.90 -1.71 -0.51
N VAL A 59 -12.06 -1.61 -1.53
CA VAL A 59 -10.63 -1.41 -1.33
C VAL A 59 -10.29 0.08 -1.23
N VAL A 60 -9.26 0.42 -0.47
CA VAL A 60 -8.79 1.78 -0.26
C VAL A 60 -7.46 1.94 -0.99
N ASP A 61 -7.38 2.80 -2.01
CA ASP A 61 -6.12 3.05 -2.72
C ASP A 61 -5.17 3.84 -1.81
N THR A 62 -4.21 3.15 -1.19
CA THR A 62 -3.24 3.79 -0.28
C THR A 62 -2.00 4.30 -0.99
N ARG A 63 -1.75 3.92 -2.25
CA ARG A 63 -0.56 4.33 -3.02
C ARG A 63 -0.36 5.84 -3.14
N PRO A 64 -1.40 6.70 -3.20
CA PRO A 64 -1.20 8.15 -3.16
C PRO A 64 -0.61 8.67 -1.84
N LEU A 65 -0.71 7.90 -0.75
CA LEU A 65 -0.03 8.18 0.53
C LEU A 65 1.39 7.59 0.47
N ASN A 66 2.31 8.25 -0.22
CA ASN A 66 3.65 7.72 -0.50
C ASN A 66 4.81 8.61 -0.06
N ARG A 67 4.61 9.54 0.89
CA ARG A 67 5.67 10.45 1.30
C ARG A 67 6.63 9.79 2.29
N ILE A 68 7.92 9.91 2.03
CA ILE A 68 8.96 9.75 3.06
C ILE A 68 8.88 11.00 3.94
N ARG A 69 8.57 10.81 5.23
CA ARG A 69 8.34 11.88 6.21
C ARG A 69 9.63 12.33 6.87
N SER A 70 10.49 11.39 7.24
CA SER A 70 11.77 11.67 7.86
C SER A 70 12.75 10.52 7.67
N PHE A 71 14.04 10.81 7.74
CA PHE A 71 15.11 9.82 7.74
C PHE A 71 16.29 10.30 8.57
N ASN A 72 16.70 9.49 9.53
CA ASN A 72 17.89 9.73 10.33
C ASN A 72 19.07 8.94 9.74
N ALA A 73 20.01 9.65 9.12
CA ALA A 73 21.18 9.04 8.48
C ALA A 73 22.26 8.54 9.47
N GLU A 74 22.15 8.87 10.77
CA GLU A 74 23.03 8.31 11.80
C GLU A 74 22.52 6.96 12.30
N THR A 75 21.19 6.77 12.36
CA THR A 75 20.56 5.56 12.94
C THR A 75 19.90 4.64 11.92
N GLY A 76 19.59 5.13 10.72
CA GLY A 76 18.83 4.42 9.70
C GLY A 76 17.31 4.44 9.91
N LEU A 77 16.81 5.17 10.90
CA LEU A 77 15.37 5.25 11.15
C LEU A 77 14.67 6.07 10.06
N LEU A 78 13.73 5.43 9.36
CA LEU A 78 12.91 6.03 8.31
C LEU A 78 11.44 6.05 8.74
N GLU A 79 10.78 7.18 8.55
CA GLU A 79 9.34 7.34 8.67
C GLU A 79 8.76 7.64 7.29
N ALA A 80 7.73 6.89 6.87
CA ALA A 80 7.07 7.09 5.60
C ALA A 80 5.60 6.68 5.66
N ASP A 81 4.83 7.18 4.71
CA ASP A 81 3.44 6.77 4.53
C ASP A 81 3.36 5.30 4.04
N ALA A 82 2.29 4.60 4.41
CA ALA A 82 2.13 3.18 4.12
C ALA A 82 2.10 2.84 2.61
N GLY A 83 1.73 3.79 1.74
CA GLY A 83 1.72 3.62 0.29
C GLY A 83 3.07 3.85 -0.39
N THR A 84 4.14 4.22 0.33
CA THR A 84 5.48 4.37 -0.25
C THR A 84 5.97 3.02 -0.76
N LEU A 85 6.50 2.98 -1.98
CA LEU A 85 7.05 1.75 -2.55
C LEU A 85 8.42 1.44 -1.96
N LEU A 86 8.71 0.14 -1.82
CA LEU A 86 10.02 -0.32 -1.35
C LEU A 86 11.16 0.13 -2.28
N CYS A 87 10.93 0.20 -3.60
CA CYS A 87 11.91 0.76 -4.53
C CYS A 87 12.25 2.23 -4.23
N ASP A 88 11.27 3.03 -3.82
CA ASP A 88 11.47 4.44 -3.48
C ASP A 88 12.23 4.58 -2.15
N ILE A 89 11.91 3.72 -1.17
CA ILE A 89 12.64 3.64 0.10
C ILE A 89 14.10 3.27 -0.14
N ILE A 90 14.37 2.24 -0.96
CA ILE A 90 15.72 1.80 -1.30
C ILE A 90 16.47 2.94 -2.00
N ALA A 91 15.87 3.56 -3.03
CA ALA A 91 16.49 4.65 -3.77
C ALA A 91 16.82 5.86 -2.88
N TYR A 92 15.98 6.15 -1.89
CA TYR A 92 16.18 7.26 -0.96
C TYR A 92 17.26 6.96 0.10
N ALA A 93 17.28 5.76 0.66
CA ALA A 93 18.16 5.40 1.77
C ALA A 93 19.56 4.91 1.33
N ALA A 94 19.67 4.29 0.15
CA ALA A 94 20.93 3.73 -0.36
C ALA A 94 22.10 4.73 -0.43
N PRO A 95 21.91 6.01 -0.82
CA PRO A 95 23.00 7.01 -0.79
C PRO A 95 23.62 7.23 0.59
N TYR A 96 22.91 6.89 1.67
CA TYR A 96 23.39 7.00 3.05
C TYR A 96 23.99 5.69 3.59
N GLY A 97 24.11 4.65 2.75
CA GLY A 97 24.64 3.35 3.14
C GLY A 97 23.63 2.44 3.85
N PHE A 98 22.34 2.79 3.82
CA PHE A 98 21.28 1.99 4.43
C PHE A 98 20.53 1.16 3.39
N PHE A 99 20.10 -0.03 3.82
CA PHE A 99 19.28 -0.94 3.03
C PHE A 99 18.19 -1.56 3.94
N PRO A 100 16.97 -1.83 3.43
CA PRO A 100 15.92 -2.43 4.24
C PRO A 100 16.34 -3.79 4.83
N ALA A 101 15.96 -4.04 6.08
CA ALA A 101 16.28 -5.30 6.78
C ALA A 101 15.63 -6.53 6.13
N VAL A 102 14.51 -6.34 5.43
CA VAL A 102 13.78 -7.39 4.70
C VAL A 102 13.45 -6.87 3.32
N VAL A 103 13.82 -7.63 2.30
CA VAL A 103 13.47 -7.35 0.90
C VAL A 103 12.83 -8.60 0.30
N PRO A 104 11.54 -8.55 -0.08
CA PRO A 104 10.90 -9.65 -0.79
C PRO A 104 11.48 -9.77 -2.20
N GLY A 105 11.11 -10.84 -2.93
CA GLY A 105 11.60 -11.07 -4.29
C GLY A 105 11.25 -9.97 -5.33
N THR A 106 10.49 -8.94 -4.95
CA THR A 106 10.19 -7.77 -5.78
C THR A 106 10.19 -6.48 -4.96
N GLN A 107 10.76 -5.41 -5.50
CA GLN A 107 10.76 -4.07 -4.88
C GLN A 107 9.46 -3.28 -5.12
N PHE A 108 8.52 -3.83 -5.90
CA PHE A 108 7.26 -3.14 -6.25
C PHE A 108 6.15 -3.38 -5.24
N VAL A 109 6.49 -3.57 -3.96
CA VAL A 109 5.55 -3.64 -2.82
C VAL A 109 5.48 -2.29 -2.12
N THR A 110 4.36 -2.01 -1.45
CA THR A 110 4.24 -0.87 -0.54
C THR A 110 4.83 -1.18 0.83
N LEU A 111 5.05 -0.15 1.65
CA LEU A 111 5.50 -0.30 3.04
C LEU A 111 4.44 -0.98 3.92
N GLY A 112 3.17 -0.66 3.70
CA GLY A 112 2.02 -1.33 4.33
C GLY A 112 1.51 -2.53 3.55
#